data_AF-A0A7R9THN7-F1
#
_entry.id   AF-A0A7R9THN7-F1
#
_cell.length_a   1.000
_cell.length_b   1.000
_cell.length_c   1.000
_cell.angle_alpha   90.00
_cell.angle_beta   90.00
_cell.angle_gamma   90.00
#
_symmetry.space_group_name_H-M   'P 1'
#
loop_
_entity.id
_entity.type
_entity.pdbx_description
1 polymer ?
#
loop_
_entity_poly.entity_id
_entity_poly.type
_entity_poly.pdbx_seq_one_letter_code
_entity_poly.pdbx_strand_id
1 'polypeptide(L)'
;NMGGKSTLLRQVCLAAVMAHVGADVPAASFTMTAADAIYVRMGAKDNIVGGQSTFMVELSETAAMLRRATRNSLVALDELGRGTATTDGAAIAHAVVRHLVDLGARSLFSTHYHRLADDRAGDARVRLAHMGCEVSGDRGAERVTFLYALREGACPKSYGV
;
A
#
# COMPACT_ATOMS: atom_id res chain seq x y z
N ASN A 1 -3.47 7.41 9.58
CA ASN A 1 -2.25 6.64 9.98
C ASN A 1 -2.60 5.65 11.08
N MET A 2 -1.68 4.80 11.55
CA MET A 2 -1.85 3.88 12.71
C MET A 2 -2.88 2.74 12.60
N GLY A 3 -3.77 2.71 11.60
CA GLY A 3 -4.76 1.63 11.43
C GLY A 3 -4.20 0.26 11.01
N GLY A 4 -2.88 0.09 10.85
CA GLY A 4 -2.27 -1.20 10.52
C GLY A 4 -2.01 -1.49 9.04
N LYS A 5 -2.19 -0.52 8.12
CA LYS A 5 -1.93 -0.70 6.66
C LYS A 5 -0.53 -1.25 6.37
N SER A 6 0.51 -0.59 6.86
CA SER A 6 1.91 -1.02 6.64
C SER A 6 2.20 -2.38 7.27
N THR A 7 1.56 -2.71 8.40
CA THR A 7 1.69 -4.02 9.06
C THR A 7 1.10 -5.11 8.18
N LEU A 8 -0.09 -4.88 7.62
CA LEU A 8 -0.73 -5.82 6.71
C LEU A 8 0.10 -6.05 5.44
N LEU A 9 0.63 -4.98 4.83
CA LEU A 9 1.51 -5.10 3.65
C LEU A 9 2.73 -5.98 3.97
N ARG A 10 3.41 -5.74 5.10
CA ARG A 10 4.53 -6.57 5.55
C ARG A 10 4.14 -8.03 5.78
N GLN A 11 2.99 -8.26 6.42
CA GLN A 11 2.51 -9.60 6.72
C GLN A 11 2.29 -10.41 5.43
N VAL A 12 1.66 -9.82 4.42
CA VAL A 12 1.44 -10.51 3.13
C VAL A 12 2.75 -10.79 2.41
N CYS A 13 3.67 -9.83 2.37
CA CYS A 13 4.99 -10.04 1.75
C CYS A 13 5.81 -11.12 2.47
N LEU A 14 5.79 -11.12 3.82
CA LEU A 14 6.50 -12.13 4.60
C LEU A 14 5.89 -13.52 4.41
N ALA A 15 4.56 -13.63 4.43
CA ALA A 15 3.86 -14.87 4.14
C ALA A 15 4.24 -15.45 2.77
N ALA A 16 4.34 -14.59 1.74
CA ALA A 16 4.80 -14.99 0.42
C ALA A 16 6.25 -15.50 0.43
N VAL A 17 7.17 -14.82 1.13
CA VAL A 17 8.56 -15.29 1.29
C VAL A 17 8.61 -16.64 1.99
N MET A 18 7.89 -16.81 3.11
CA MET A 18 7.84 -18.06 3.88
C MET A 18 7.37 -19.23 3.01
N ALA A 19 6.29 -19.04 2.25
CA ALA A 19 5.78 -20.05 1.33
C ALA A 19 6.81 -20.40 0.23
N HIS A 20 7.54 -19.42 -0.29
CA HIS A 20 8.57 -19.65 -1.31
C HIS A 20 9.79 -20.43 -0.82
N VAL A 21 10.12 -20.33 0.48
CA VAL A 21 11.20 -21.12 1.10
C VAL A 21 10.72 -22.47 1.65
N GLY A 22 9.44 -22.80 1.46
CA GLY A 22 8.84 -24.05 1.95
C GLY A 22 8.56 -24.07 3.45
N ALA A 23 8.49 -22.90 4.11
CA ALA A 23 8.13 -22.79 5.52
C ALA A 23 6.60 -22.67 5.70
N ASP A 24 6.13 -23.07 6.87
CA ASP A 24 4.74 -22.84 7.28
C ASP A 24 4.44 -21.33 7.35
N VAL A 25 3.27 -20.94 6.87
CA VAL A 25 2.82 -19.54 6.86
C VAL A 25 1.91 -19.29 8.07
N PRO A 26 2.03 -18.15 8.78
CA PRO A 26 1.16 -17.81 9.91
C PRO A 26 -0.25 -17.40 9.45
N ALA A 27 -1.02 -18.37 8.96
CA ALA A 27 -2.39 -18.20 8.50
C ALA A 27 -3.18 -19.50 8.73
N ALA A 28 -4.51 -19.39 8.92
CA ALA A 28 -5.39 -20.56 8.99
C ALA A 28 -5.41 -21.35 7.66
N SER A 29 -5.25 -20.66 6.54
CA SER A 29 -5.10 -21.22 5.19
C SER A 29 -4.32 -20.25 4.32
N PHE A 30 -3.46 -20.74 3.42
CA PHE A 30 -2.71 -19.90 2.50
C PHE A 30 -2.65 -20.55 1.11
N THR A 31 -3.04 -19.79 0.09
CA THR A 31 -2.93 -20.20 -1.32
C THR A 31 -2.38 -19.02 -2.11
N MET A 32 -1.35 -19.28 -2.88
CA MET A 32 -0.61 -18.26 -3.60
C MET A 32 -0.12 -18.82 -4.94
N THR A 33 -0.26 -18.03 -6.01
CA THR A 33 0.48 -18.27 -7.26
C THR A 33 1.95 -17.91 -7.05
N ALA A 34 2.90 -18.71 -7.55
CA ALA A 34 4.33 -18.40 -7.41
C ALA A 34 4.64 -16.97 -7.92
N ALA A 35 5.39 -16.20 -7.13
CA ALA A 35 5.93 -14.91 -7.55
C ALA A 35 7.38 -15.08 -8.05
N ASP A 36 7.71 -14.40 -9.14
CA ASP A 36 9.09 -14.35 -9.66
C ASP A 36 9.97 -13.37 -8.88
N ALA A 37 9.36 -12.31 -8.35
CA ALA A 37 9.97 -11.35 -7.47
C ALA A 37 8.93 -10.72 -6.52
N ILE A 38 9.38 -10.36 -5.32
CA ILE A 38 8.60 -9.59 -4.35
C ILE A 38 9.26 -8.22 -4.22
N TYR A 39 8.57 -7.19 -4.70
CA TYR A 39 9.01 -5.80 -4.60
C TYR A 39 8.28 -5.09 -3.48
N VAL A 40 9.04 -4.48 -2.59
CA VAL A 40 8.46 -3.78 -1.44
C VAL A 40 9.06 -2.39 -1.36
N ARG A 41 8.21 -1.38 -1.45
CA ARG A 41 8.53 -0.03 -1.02
C ARG A 41 7.63 0.29 0.14
N MET A 42 8.21 0.38 1.32
CA MET A 42 7.55 0.90 2.51
C MET A 42 8.37 2.08 3.01
N GLY A 43 7.71 3.15 3.45
CA GLY A 43 8.33 4.46 3.72
C GLY A 43 9.74 4.40 4.32
N ALA A 44 10.63 5.24 3.78
CA ALA A 44 12.00 5.33 4.23
C ALA A 44 12.07 5.89 5.66
N LYS A 45 12.95 5.33 6.49
CA LYS A 45 13.57 6.11 7.57
C LYS A 45 14.60 7.01 6.91
N ASP A 46 14.66 8.27 7.33
CA ASP A 46 15.49 9.32 6.74
C ASP A 46 16.94 8.86 6.54
N ASN A 47 17.42 8.94 5.30
CA ASN A 47 18.84 8.80 5.01
C ASN A 47 19.48 10.20 5.00
N ILE A 48 19.66 10.78 6.19
CA ILE A 48 20.24 12.12 6.39
C ILE A 48 21.68 12.21 5.84
N VAL A 49 22.36 11.07 5.66
CA VAL A 49 23.80 11.00 5.39
C VAL A 49 24.15 11.09 3.90
N GLY A 50 23.19 10.95 2.97
CA GLY A 50 23.46 10.73 1.54
C GLY A 50 23.44 11.95 0.61
N GLY A 51 23.04 13.14 1.07
CA GLY A 51 22.93 14.34 0.22
C GLY A 51 21.89 14.26 -0.92
N GLN A 52 21.09 13.19 -0.97
CA GLN A 52 20.02 12.98 -1.93
C GLN A 52 18.66 13.24 -1.29
N SER A 53 17.75 13.90 -2.02
CA SER A 53 16.37 14.07 -1.56
C SER A 53 15.70 12.72 -1.36
N THR A 54 15.09 12.50 -0.19
CA THR A 54 14.31 11.28 0.12
C THR A 54 13.28 10.97 -0.95
N PHE A 55 12.69 12.02 -1.55
CA PHE A 55 11.73 11.89 -2.64
C PHE A 55 12.37 11.39 -3.94
N MET A 56 13.57 11.87 -4.29
CA MET A 56 14.30 11.40 -5.48
C MET A 56 14.68 9.93 -5.36
N VAL A 57 15.15 9.52 -4.17
CA VAL A 57 15.45 8.10 -3.88
C VAL A 57 14.18 7.25 -4.02
N GLU A 58 13.07 7.68 -3.39
CA GLU A 58 11.77 7.02 -3.49
C GLU A 58 11.32 6.81 -4.95
N LEU A 59 11.41 7.85 -5.79
CA LEU A 59 11.02 7.74 -7.20
C LEU A 59 11.99 6.88 -8.01
N SER A 60 13.28 6.94 -7.71
CA SER A 60 14.30 6.16 -8.42
C SER A 60 14.16 4.67 -8.14
N GLU A 61 13.92 4.30 -6.87
CA GLU A 61 13.62 2.93 -6.45
C GLU A 61 12.32 2.43 -7.09
N THR A 62 11.26 3.26 -7.07
CA THR A 62 9.97 2.93 -7.69
C THR A 62 10.15 2.70 -9.19
N ALA A 63 10.88 3.56 -9.89
CA ALA A 63 11.12 3.40 -11.33
C ALA A 63 11.96 2.15 -11.65
N ALA A 64 12.97 1.84 -10.83
CA ALA A 64 13.77 0.63 -10.99
C ALA A 64 12.94 -0.65 -10.78
N MET A 65 12.04 -0.64 -9.80
CA MET A 65 11.08 -1.71 -9.55
C MET A 65 10.13 -1.89 -10.74
N LEU A 66 9.50 -0.81 -11.22
CA LEU A 66 8.56 -0.87 -12.33
C LEU A 66 9.18 -1.42 -13.62
N ARG A 67 10.45 -1.11 -13.89
CA ARG A 67 11.17 -1.65 -15.06
C ARG A 67 11.43 -3.16 -14.99
N ARG A 68 11.42 -3.75 -13.80
CA ARG A 68 11.74 -5.18 -13.57
C ARG A 68 10.50 -6.01 -13.26
N ALA A 69 9.46 -5.38 -12.71
CA ALA A 69 8.22 -6.06 -12.36
C ALA A 69 7.60 -6.72 -13.59
N THR A 70 7.11 -7.94 -13.40
CA THR A 70 6.37 -8.69 -14.41
C THR A 70 4.94 -8.91 -13.91
N ARG A 71 4.07 -9.44 -14.79
CA ARG A 71 2.73 -9.91 -14.41
C ARG A 71 2.73 -10.94 -13.27
N ASN A 72 3.84 -11.66 -13.09
CA ASN A 72 3.96 -12.69 -12.05
C ASN A 72 4.54 -12.12 -10.75
N SER A 73 4.97 -10.86 -10.71
CA SER A 73 5.56 -10.26 -9.51
C SER A 73 4.50 -9.92 -8.46
N LEU A 74 4.91 -9.89 -7.19
CA LEU A 74 4.16 -9.33 -6.07
C LEU A 74 4.75 -7.96 -5.74
N VAL A 75 3.93 -6.91 -5.80
CA VAL A 75 4.36 -5.53 -5.54
C VAL A 75 3.62 -4.97 -4.33
N ALA A 76 4.34 -4.41 -3.37
CA ALA A 76 3.76 -3.70 -2.23
C ALA A 76 4.32 -2.28 -2.15
N LEU A 77 3.43 -1.29 -2.26
CA LEU A 77 3.76 0.13 -2.20
C LEU A 77 3.00 0.77 -1.05
N ASP A 78 3.72 1.35 -0.10
CA ASP A 78 3.15 2.08 1.02
C ASP A 78 3.37 3.58 0.85
N GLU A 79 2.28 4.30 0.63
CA GLU A 79 2.18 5.75 0.72
C GLU A 79 3.21 6.48 -0.16
N LEU A 80 3.24 6.08 -1.44
CA LEU A 80 4.04 6.67 -2.51
C LEU A 80 3.61 8.13 -2.79
N GLY A 81 4.57 9.02 -2.99
CA GLY A 81 4.32 10.39 -3.45
C GLY A 81 4.21 11.44 -2.34
N ARG A 82 4.45 11.08 -1.07
CA ARG A 82 4.32 12.02 0.06
C ARG A 82 5.42 13.06 0.20
N GLY A 83 6.57 12.84 -0.44
CA GLY A 83 7.72 13.77 -0.37
C GLY A 83 7.62 15.00 -1.27
N THR A 84 6.45 15.27 -1.89
CA THR A 84 6.24 16.38 -2.84
C THR A 84 4.87 17.04 -2.65
N ALA A 85 4.56 18.05 -3.46
CA ALA A 85 3.24 18.70 -3.51
C ALA A 85 2.12 17.67 -3.67
N THR A 86 1.00 17.87 -2.96
CA THR A 86 -0.11 16.91 -2.91
C THR A 86 -0.65 16.54 -4.29
N THR A 87 -0.71 17.50 -5.21
CA THR A 87 -1.15 17.29 -6.60
C THR A 87 -0.20 16.40 -7.36
N ASP A 88 1.10 16.66 -7.24
CA ASP A 88 2.15 15.93 -7.96
C ASP A 88 2.29 14.51 -7.40
N GLY A 89 2.25 14.37 -6.08
CA GLY A 89 2.27 13.08 -5.39
C GLY A 89 1.08 12.21 -5.78
N ALA A 90 -0.13 12.79 -5.84
CA ALA A 90 -1.32 12.09 -6.29
C ALA A 90 -1.24 11.69 -7.77
N ALA A 91 -0.73 12.56 -8.64
CA ALA A 91 -0.55 12.26 -10.06
C ALA A 91 0.45 11.10 -10.28
N ILE A 92 1.57 11.11 -9.55
CA ILE A 92 2.56 10.03 -9.57
C ILE A 92 1.93 8.72 -9.09
N ALA A 93 1.25 8.74 -7.94
CA ALA A 93 0.58 7.55 -7.41
C ALA A 93 -0.44 6.98 -8.40
N HIS A 94 -1.23 7.85 -9.04
CA HIS A 94 -2.21 7.46 -10.06
C HIS A 94 -1.56 6.82 -11.29
N ALA A 95 -0.46 7.40 -11.78
CA ALA A 95 0.28 6.86 -12.91
C ALA A 95 0.89 5.48 -12.59
N VAL A 96 1.46 5.31 -11.39
CA VAL A 96 2.04 4.04 -10.94
C VAL A 96 0.97 2.96 -10.77
N VAL A 97 -0.16 3.28 -10.13
CA VAL A 97 -1.27 2.32 -10.00
C VAL A 97 -1.81 1.91 -11.36
N ARG A 98 -1.98 2.84 -12.31
CA ARG A 98 -2.37 2.52 -13.68
C ARG A 98 -1.38 1.54 -14.33
N HIS A 99 -0.09 1.83 -14.25
CA HIS A 99 0.93 0.97 -14.83
C HIS A 99 0.92 -0.46 -14.25
N LEU A 100 0.77 -0.61 -12.93
CA LEU A 100 0.70 -1.92 -12.28
C LEU A 100 -0.55 -2.70 -12.70
N VAL A 101 -1.68 -2.01 -12.84
CA VAL A 101 -2.94 -2.60 -13.31
C VAL A 101 -2.83 -3.08 -14.76
N ASP A 102 -2.20 -2.28 -15.65
CA ASP A 102 -1.99 -2.65 -17.05
C ASP A 102 -0.97 -3.78 -17.21
N LEU A 103 0.06 -3.81 -16.35
CA LEU A 103 1.02 -4.92 -16.26
C LEU A 103 0.35 -6.22 -15.78
N GLY A 104 -0.75 -6.12 -15.02
CA GLY A 104 -1.43 -7.26 -14.40
C GLY A 104 -0.65 -7.86 -13.23
N ALA A 105 0.25 -7.09 -12.62
CA ALA A 105 1.01 -7.53 -11.46
C ALA A 105 0.14 -7.54 -10.20
N ARG A 106 0.34 -8.56 -9.35
CA ARG A 106 -0.37 -8.65 -8.06
C ARG A 106 0.18 -7.57 -7.14
N SER A 107 -0.67 -6.61 -6.77
CA SER A 107 -0.21 -5.38 -6.15
C SER A 107 -1.01 -5.03 -4.90
N LEU A 108 -0.32 -4.60 -3.84
CA LEU A 108 -0.88 -3.97 -2.66
C LEU A 108 -0.43 -2.50 -2.64
N PHE A 109 -1.38 -1.58 -2.63
CA PHE A 109 -1.09 -0.14 -2.64
C PHE A 109 -1.80 0.55 -1.48
N SER A 110 -1.03 1.04 -0.50
CA SER A 110 -1.54 1.82 0.63
C SER A 110 -1.37 3.31 0.32
N THR A 111 -2.43 4.11 0.55
CA THR A 111 -2.42 5.54 0.23
C THR A 111 -3.32 6.35 1.16
N HIS A 112 -3.09 7.66 1.19
CA HIS A 112 -3.99 8.66 1.77
C HIS A 112 -4.74 9.47 0.70
N TYR A 113 -4.44 9.24 -0.59
CA TYR A 113 -5.12 9.92 -1.68
C TYR A 113 -6.50 9.30 -1.92
N HIS A 114 -7.53 9.81 -1.24
CA HIS A 114 -8.91 9.32 -1.39
C HIS A 114 -9.41 9.36 -2.84
N ARG A 115 -9.10 10.44 -3.56
CA ARG A 115 -9.43 10.56 -4.99
C ARG A 115 -8.90 9.40 -5.84
N LEU A 116 -7.71 8.87 -5.50
CA LEU A 116 -7.15 7.72 -6.22
C LEU A 116 -7.99 6.45 -6.01
N ALA A 117 -8.56 6.26 -4.82
CA ALA A 117 -9.47 5.15 -4.57
C ALA A 117 -10.79 5.34 -5.35
N ASP A 118 -11.34 6.56 -5.33
CA ASP A 118 -12.59 6.91 -6.01
C ASP A 118 -12.47 6.70 -7.53
N ASP A 119 -11.39 7.20 -8.14
CA ASP A 119 -11.09 7.05 -9.57
C ASP A 119 -10.98 5.57 -10.01
N ARG A 120 -10.74 4.65 -9.07
CA ARG A 120 -10.51 3.23 -9.35
C ARG A 120 -11.63 2.31 -8.89
N ALA A 121 -12.67 2.85 -8.25
CA ALA A 121 -13.80 2.09 -7.77
C ALA A 121 -14.53 1.32 -8.88
N GLY A 122 -14.48 1.80 -10.13
CA GLY A 122 -15.12 1.17 -11.29
C GLY A 122 -14.26 0.14 -12.04
N ASP A 123 -12.98 -0.02 -11.72
CA ASP A 123 -12.11 -0.98 -12.42
C ASP A 123 -12.28 -2.39 -11.81
N ALA A 124 -12.79 -3.34 -12.58
CA ALA A 124 -13.00 -4.72 -12.14
C ALA A 124 -11.71 -5.46 -11.73
N ARG A 125 -10.53 -4.95 -12.11
CA ARG A 125 -9.21 -5.47 -11.72
C ARG A 125 -8.71 -4.91 -10.40
N VAL A 126 -9.36 -3.87 -9.88
CA VAL A 126 -9.00 -3.22 -8.61
C VAL A 126 -9.99 -3.62 -7.52
N ARG A 127 -9.48 -3.77 -6.29
CA ARG A 127 -10.30 -3.96 -5.10
C ARG A 127 -9.90 -2.92 -4.07
N LEU A 128 -10.88 -2.18 -3.58
CA LEU A 128 -10.68 -1.20 -2.53
C LEU A 128 -10.90 -1.85 -1.18
N ALA A 129 -10.04 -1.52 -0.23
CA ALA A 129 -10.16 -1.96 1.15
C ALA A 129 -9.58 -0.89 2.08
N HIS A 130 -10.04 -0.89 3.33
CA HIS A 130 -9.59 0.02 4.37
C HIS A 130 -9.45 -0.70 5.70
N MET A 131 -8.65 -0.14 6.61
CA MET A 131 -8.57 -0.65 7.98
C MET A 131 -9.73 -0.08 8.79
N GLY A 132 -10.51 -0.97 9.41
CA GLY A 132 -11.69 -0.63 10.19
C GLY A 132 -11.38 0.26 11.38
N CYS A 133 -12.28 1.20 11.63
CA CYS A 133 -12.20 2.17 12.70
C CYS A 133 -13.60 2.42 13.26
N GLU A 134 -13.71 2.54 14.57
CA GLU A 134 -14.92 2.95 15.27
C GLU A 134 -14.69 4.32 15.91
N VAL A 135 -15.69 5.20 15.77
CA VAL A 135 -15.70 6.48 16.46
C VAL A 135 -16.82 6.44 17.48
N SER A 136 -16.46 6.69 18.73
CA SER A 136 -17.40 6.76 19.86
C SER A 136 -17.22 8.08 20.58
N GLY A 137 -18.32 8.73 20.97
CA GLY A 137 -18.26 9.98 21.72
C GLY A 137 -19.60 10.68 21.78
N ASP A 138 -19.92 11.22 22.96
CA ASP A 138 -21.01 12.15 23.19
C ASP A 138 -20.40 13.49 23.63
N ARG A 139 -20.95 14.60 23.13
CA ARG A 139 -20.65 15.98 23.60
C ARG A 139 -19.17 16.41 23.54
N GLY A 140 -18.52 16.23 22.37
CA GLY A 140 -17.29 16.95 22.03
C GLY A 140 -15.96 16.25 22.30
N ALA A 141 -15.97 15.01 22.80
CA ALA A 141 -14.78 14.16 22.89
C ALA A 141 -14.94 12.94 21.98
N GLU A 142 -14.43 13.03 20.74
CA GLU A 142 -14.38 11.89 19.83
C GLU A 142 -13.24 10.95 20.22
N ARG A 143 -13.58 9.70 20.51
CA ARG A 143 -12.62 8.61 20.70
C ARG A 143 -12.59 7.74 19.45
N VAL A 144 -11.42 7.67 18.84
CA VAL A 144 -11.15 6.85 17.65
C VAL A 144 -10.52 5.53 18.09
N THR A 145 -11.19 4.40 17.79
CA THR A 145 -10.71 3.04 18.09
C THR A 145 -10.34 2.32 16.80
N PHE A 146 -9.07 1.97 16.66
CA PHE A 146 -8.57 1.19 15.52
C PHE A 146 -8.86 -0.30 15.72
N LEU A 147 -9.60 -0.90 14.79
CA LEU A 147 -10.00 -2.31 14.90
C LEU A 147 -8.95 -3.28 14.37
N TYR A 148 -7.95 -2.77 13.64
CA TYR A 148 -6.93 -3.56 12.94
C TYR A 148 -7.48 -4.65 12.02
N ALA A 149 -8.73 -4.50 11.57
CA ALA A 149 -9.40 -5.41 10.66
C ALA A 149 -9.48 -4.79 9.26
N LEU A 150 -9.07 -5.53 8.23
CA LEU A 150 -9.29 -5.12 6.84
C LEU A 150 -10.78 -5.27 6.49
N ARG A 151 -11.39 -4.21 5.96
CA ARG A 151 -12.77 -4.18 5.49
C ARG A 151 -12.80 -3.80 4.01
N GLU A 152 -13.75 -4.35 3.29
CA GLU A 152 -13.94 -4.03 1.87
C GLU A 152 -14.46 -2.59 1.69
N GLY A 153 -14.14 -2.01 0.54
CA GLY A 153 -14.55 -0.66 0.15
C GLY A 153 -13.56 0.43 0.54
N ALA A 154 -13.78 1.63 0.00
CA ALA A 154 -13.00 2.82 0.35
C ALA A 154 -13.30 3.29 1.78
N CYS A 155 -12.34 3.97 2.41
CA CYS A 155 -12.53 4.50 3.75
C CYS A 155 -13.59 5.62 3.75
N PRO A 156 -14.69 5.51 4.53
CA PRO A 156 -15.81 6.46 4.46
C PRO A 156 -15.47 7.85 4.98
N LYS A 157 -14.54 7.95 5.95
CA LYS A 157 -14.04 9.21 6.51
C LYS A 157 -12.56 9.10 6.85
N SER A 158 -11.81 10.20 6.75
CA SER A 158 -10.43 10.28 7.22
C SER A 158 -10.41 10.82 8.65
N TYR A 159 -9.99 10.00 9.62
CA TYR A 159 -10.00 10.32 11.05
C TYR A 159 -8.68 10.98 11.51
N GLY A 160 -8.11 11.84 10.67
CA GLY A 160 -6.83 12.51 10.93
C GLY A 160 -6.95 13.96 11.41
N VAL A 161 -8.17 14.42 11.70
CA VAL A 161 -8.49 15.81 12.09
C VAL A 161 -9.14 15.81 13.47
#